data_AF-A0A2S2PTP4-F1
#
_entry.id   AF-A0A2S2PTP4-F1
#
_cell.length_a   1.000
_cell.length_b   1.000
_cell.length_c   1.000
_cell.angle_alpha   90.00
_cell.angle_beta   90.00
_cell.angle_gamma   90.00
#
_symmetry.space_group_name_H-M   'P 1'
#
loop_
_entity.id
_entity.type
_entity.pdbx_description
1 polymer ?
#
loop_
_entity_poly.entity_id
_entity_poly.type
_entity_poly.pdbx_seq_one_letter_code
_entity_poly.pdbx_strand_id
1 'polypeptide(L)'
;MDSPSSTTGGRRRLPTTHYAEDQAFDQIAKEAEARLAARRQARAEAREIRMREIERQQKEAEENADKAFDMHAADGPIINRVSRVAASTASPRAASSIHNTNSYQSSRRNSVDSLDESTPNFRDFRMELKDLEEKFRKAMVQNAQLDNEKAAVSYMVELYKDKYTDIEEELMHIKREHKESCRENEKLKRLLATQKLESISLQQELEERDKLIEEKGLVIISTEQEHWSESDQCNSKIKRALVSVENAQLLQDAGEGCLDVRLKKFTEERNSYIDEINRLKLELQEAKRHSDNHYNGTDSDDLEDAQKETNKVLGDYKFKWQKAEQDISTLQANV
;
A
#
# COMPACT_ATOMS: atom_id res chain seq x y z
N MET A 1 -35.86 29.51 -46.98
CA MET A 1 -35.63 28.09 -47.34
C MET A 1 -34.55 27.57 -46.39
N ASP A 2 -34.69 27.55 -45.08
CA ASP A 2 -35.67 26.88 -44.20
C ASP A 2 -35.83 25.37 -44.40
N SER A 3 -35.25 24.65 -43.41
CA SER A 3 -35.64 23.35 -42.82
C SER A 3 -35.20 22.02 -43.47
N PRO A 4 -35.07 20.89 -42.72
CA PRO A 4 -34.66 20.75 -41.31
C PRO A 4 -33.79 19.50 -40.98
N SER A 5 -33.42 19.43 -39.70
CA SER A 5 -32.78 18.40 -38.87
C SER A 5 -33.11 16.91 -39.10
N SER A 6 -32.13 16.04 -38.89
CA SER A 6 -32.35 14.70 -38.31
C SER A 6 -31.41 14.45 -37.13
N THR A 7 -31.94 14.65 -35.93
CA THR A 7 -31.33 14.30 -34.65
C THR A 7 -31.63 12.83 -34.37
N THR A 8 -30.66 11.94 -34.61
CA THR A 8 -30.75 10.56 -34.14
C THR A 8 -30.38 10.52 -32.65
N GLY A 9 -31.41 10.44 -31.81
CA GLY A 9 -31.29 10.26 -30.37
C GLY A 9 -30.67 8.91 -30.01
N GLY A 10 -29.35 8.88 -29.84
CA GLY A 10 -28.63 7.79 -29.21
C GLY A 10 -28.89 7.80 -27.71
N ARG A 11 -29.82 6.95 -27.26
CA ARG A 11 -30.12 6.70 -25.84
C ARG A 11 -28.83 6.21 -25.14
N ARG A 12 -28.11 7.10 -24.44
CA ARG A 12 -27.02 6.72 -23.54
C ARG A 12 -27.58 5.79 -22.46
N ARG A 13 -27.30 4.49 -22.57
CA ARG A 13 -27.43 3.57 -21.44
C ARG A 13 -26.40 3.99 -20.39
N LEU A 14 -26.87 4.28 -19.18
CA LEU A 14 -26.00 4.49 -18.02
C LEU A 14 -25.16 3.21 -17.76
N PRO A 15 -23.92 3.34 -17.25
CA PRO A 15 -22.99 2.23 -17.06
C PRO A 15 -23.34 1.30 -15.87
N THR A 16 -24.59 1.32 -15.41
CA THR A 16 -25.04 0.58 -14.22
C THR A 16 -25.18 -0.92 -14.48
N THR A 17 -25.21 -1.36 -15.75
CA THR A 17 -25.30 -2.80 -16.12
C THR A 17 -23.97 -3.53 -15.96
N HIS A 18 -22.84 -2.87 -16.17
CA HIS A 18 -21.52 -3.50 -16.07
C HIS A 18 -21.19 -3.93 -14.64
N TYR A 19 -21.63 -3.18 -13.64
CA TYR A 19 -21.34 -3.52 -12.24
C TYR A 19 -22.11 -4.76 -11.77
N ALA A 20 -23.35 -4.93 -12.21
CA ALA A 20 -24.15 -6.12 -11.89
C ALA A 20 -23.66 -7.36 -12.66
N GLU A 21 -23.22 -7.18 -13.91
CA GLU A 21 -22.62 -8.25 -14.73
C GLU A 21 -21.25 -8.68 -14.18
N ASP A 22 -20.38 -7.74 -13.81
CA ASP A 22 -19.08 -8.03 -13.20
C ASP A 22 -19.24 -8.73 -11.84
N GLN A 23 -20.20 -8.31 -11.01
CA GLN A 23 -20.53 -9.02 -9.77
C GLN A 23 -21.06 -10.44 -10.01
N ALA A 24 -21.81 -10.66 -11.09
CA ALA A 24 -22.28 -11.99 -11.46
C ALA A 24 -21.12 -12.88 -11.94
N PHE A 25 -20.18 -12.34 -12.72
CA PHE A 25 -18.98 -13.08 -13.14
C PHE A 25 -18.08 -13.45 -11.96
N ASP A 26 -17.90 -12.55 -11.00
CA ASP A 26 -17.14 -12.81 -9.76
C ASP A 26 -17.79 -13.92 -8.92
N GLN A 27 -19.11 -13.93 -8.82
CA GLN A 27 -19.85 -14.99 -8.10
C GLN A 27 -19.71 -16.35 -8.80
N ILE A 28 -19.81 -16.38 -10.14
CA ILE A 28 -19.63 -17.60 -10.93
C ILE A 28 -18.19 -18.13 -10.79
N ALA A 29 -17.20 -17.25 -10.81
CA ALA A 29 -15.79 -17.63 -10.62
C ALA A 29 -15.56 -18.24 -9.23
N LYS A 30 -16.05 -17.60 -8.17
CA LYS A 30 -15.97 -18.12 -6.78
C LYS A 30 -16.71 -19.44 -6.61
N GLU A 31 -17.88 -19.59 -7.22
CA GLU A 31 -18.63 -20.84 -7.16
C GLU A 31 -17.92 -21.98 -7.92
N ALA A 32 -17.32 -21.67 -9.07
CA ALA A 32 -16.52 -22.64 -9.83
C ALA A 32 -15.27 -23.07 -9.07
N GLU A 33 -14.59 -22.14 -8.40
CA GLU A 33 -13.44 -22.42 -7.54
C GLU A 33 -13.85 -23.29 -6.34
N ALA A 34 -14.93 -22.94 -5.64
CA ALA A 34 -15.45 -23.72 -4.53
C ALA A 34 -15.85 -25.14 -4.94
N ARG A 35 -16.48 -25.30 -6.11
CA ARG A 35 -16.80 -26.63 -6.67
C ARG A 35 -15.53 -27.43 -7.00
N LEU A 36 -14.51 -26.78 -7.54
CA LEU A 36 -13.23 -27.43 -7.83
C LEU A 36 -12.53 -27.87 -6.53
N ALA A 37 -12.49 -27.00 -5.51
CA ALA A 37 -11.94 -27.30 -4.20
C ALA A 37 -12.68 -28.46 -3.52
N ALA A 38 -14.01 -28.48 -3.55
CA ALA A 38 -14.82 -29.58 -3.03
C ALA A 38 -14.51 -30.90 -3.77
N ARG A 39 -14.30 -30.86 -5.09
CA ARG A 39 -13.92 -32.04 -5.87
C ARG A 39 -12.52 -32.54 -5.49
N ARG A 40 -11.56 -31.64 -5.24
CA ARG A 40 -10.22 -31.99 -4.75
C ARG A 40 -10.29 -32.63 -3.36
N GLN A 41 -11.09 -32.07 -2.47
CA GLN A 41 -11.30 -32.63 -1.13
C GLN A 41 -11.94 -34.02 -1.20
N ALA A 42 -12.99 -34.21 -2.00
CA ALA A 42 -13.63 -35.52 -2.17
C ALA A 42 -12.65 -36.56 -2.76
N ARG A 43 -11.79 -36.17 -3.71
CA ARG A 43 -10.70 -37.04 -4.21
C ARG A 43 -9.69 -37.38 -3.12
N ALA A 44 -9.32 -36.43 -2.27
CA ALA A 44 -8.39 -36.66 -1.16
C ALA A 44 -8.99 -37.59 -0.10
N GLU A 45 -10.25 -37.39 0.28
CA GLU A 45 -10.99 -38.26 1.22
C GLU A 45 -11.18 -39.67 0.64
N ALA A 46 -11.48 -39.80 -0.66
CA ALA A 46 -11.57 -41.10 -1.33
C ALA A 46 -10.23 -41.86 -1.29
N ARG A 47 -9.11 -41.15 -1.49
CA ARG A 47 -7.76 -41.72 -1.35
C ARG A 47 -7.50 -42.19 0.08
N GLU A 48 -7.88 -41.38 1.07
CA GLU A 48 -7.70 -41.71 2.48
C GLU A 48 -8.53 -42.94 2.91
N ILE A 49 -9.79 -43.02 2.47
CA ILE A 49 -10.66 -44.18 2.76
C ILE A 49 -10.09 -45.44 2.13
N ARG A 50 -9.65 -45.38 0.86
CA ARG A 50 -9.06 -46.53 0.18
C ARG A 50 -7.76 -46.98 0.84
N MET A 51 -6.95 -46.06 1.38
CA MET A 51 -5.75 -46.40 2.14
C MET A 51 -6.06 -47.15 3.43
N ARG A 52 -6.99 -46.64 4.22
CA ARG A 52 -7.40 -47.31 5.46
C ARG A 52 -7.96 -48.69 5.19
N GLU A 53 -8.67 -48.87 4.07
CA GLU A 53 -9.23 -50.17 3.68
C GLU A 53 -8.13 -51.16 3.24
N ILE A 54 -7.12 -50.71 2.48
CA ILE A 54 -5.97 -51.54 2.12
C ILE A 54 -5.19 -51.95 3.38
N GLU A 55 -4.96 -51.02 4.31
CA GLU A 55 -4.30 -51.30 5.59
C GLU A 55 -5.11 -52.30 6.44
N ARG A 56 -6.45 -52.16 6.46
CA ARG A 56 -7.34 -53.12 7.13
C ARG A 56 -7.24 -54.51 6.52
N GLN A 57 -7.25 -54.61 5.19
CA GLN A 57 -7.13 -55.89 4.48
C GLN A 57 -5.77 -56.55 4.71
N GLN A 58 -4.68 -55.78 4.74
CA GLN A 58 -3.35 -56.29 5.07
C GLN A 58 -3.31 -56.84 6.49
N LYS A 59 -3.84 -56.08 7.46
CA LYS A 59 -3.91 -56.50 8.86
C LYS A 59 -4.77 -57.75 9.07
N GLU A 60 -5.92 -57.85 8.39
CA GLU A 60 -6.77 -59.05 8.44
C GLU A 60 -6.11 -60.26 7.80
N ALA A 61 -5.35 -60.08 6.71
CA ALA A 61 -4.59 -61.14 6.07
C ALA A 61 -3.44 -61.66 6.96
N GLU A 62 -2.72 -60.76 7.64
CA GLU A 62 -1.70 -61.11 8.64
C GLU A 62 -2.31 -61.89 9.81
N GLU A 63 -3.40 -61.40 10.40
CA GLU A 63 -4.09 -62.08 11.51
C GLU A 63 -4.62 -63.46 11.09
N ASN A 64 -5.08 -63.61 9.85
CA ASN A 64 -5.56 -64.89 9.33
C ASN A 64 -4.40 -65.86 8.99
N ALA A 65 -3.25 -65.34 8.55
CA ALA A 65 -2.04 -66.13 8.36
C ALA A 65 -1.50 -66.67 9.70
N ASP A 66 -1.51 -65.84 10.75
CA ASP A 66 -1.12 -66.23 12.11
C ASP A 66 -2.04 -67.33 12.66
N LYS A 67 -3.36 -67.20 12.49
CA LYS A 67 -4.34 -68.24 12.88
C LYS A 67 -4.17 -69.55 12.12
N ALA A 68 -3.89 -69.48 10.81
CA ALA A 68 -3.63 -70.67 9.99
C ALA A 68 -2.32 -71.37 10.41
N PHE A 69 -1.29 -70.61 10.78
CA PHE A 69 -0.04 -71.14 11.29
C PHE A 69 -0.22 -71.83 12.66
N ASP A 70 -1.02 -71.25 13.55
CA ASP A 70 -1.28 -71.80 14.90
C ASP A 70 -2.09 -73.11 14.86
N MET A 71 -3.08 -73.21 13.96
CA MET A 71 -3.79 -74.49 13.71
C MET A 71 -2.87 -75.57 13.13
N HIS A 72 -1.95 -75.22 12.24
CA HIS A 72 -1.01 -76.18 11.65
C HIS A 72 0.13 -76.56 12.61
N ALA A 73 0.45 -75.72 13.61
CA ALA A 73 1.40 -76.06 14.67
C ALA A 73 0.82 -77.02 15.73
N ALA A 74 -0.50 -77.03 15.92
CA ALA A 74 -1.18 -77.91 16.87
C ALA A 74 -1.34 -79.36 16.38
N ASP A 75 -1.38 -79.60 15.06
CA ASP A 75 -1.51 -80.94 14.46
C ASP A 75 -0.16 -81.45 13.93
N GLY A 76 0.63 -82.06 14.81
CA GLY A 76 1.68 -83.02 14.43
C GLY A 76 1.08 -84.27 13.75
N PRO A 77 1.87 -85.10 13.04
CA PRO A 77 1.35 -86.06 12.07
C PRO A 77 0.54 -87.19 12.73
N ILE A 78 -0.79 -87.11 12.68
CA ILE A 78 -1.69 -88.19 13.09
C ILE A 78 -2.01 -89.07 11.88
N ILE A 79 -1.23 -90.14 11.70
CA ILE A 79 -1.67 -91.31 10.94
C ILE A 79 -2.50 -92.18 11.89
N ASN A 80 -3.72 -92.51 11.45
CA ASN A 80 -4.69 -93.46 12.00
C ASN A 80 -5.42 -93.09 13.31
N ARG A 81 -6.66 -92.59 13.17
CA ARG A 81 -7.75 -93.00 14.06
C ARG A 81 -8.97 -93.44 13.26
N VAL A 82 -9.17 -94.75 13.24
CA VAL A 82 -10.44 -95.38 12.88
C VAL A 82 -11.52 -94.92 13.87
N SER A 83 -12.63 -94.44 13.32
CA SER A 83 -13.87 -94.11 14.00
C SER A 83 -14.31 -95.21 14.98
N ARG A 84 -14.60 -94.83 16.21
CA ARG A 84 -15.44 -95.63 17.14
C ARG A 84 -16.46 -94.71 17.79
N VAL A 85 -17.72 -94.97 17.45
CA VAL A 85 -18.92 -94.41 18.09
C VAL A 85 -19.14 -95.15 19.41
N ALA A 86 -19.24 -94.44 20.54
CA ALA A 86 -20.06 -94.83 21.70
C ALA A 86 -20.12 -93.73 22.78
N ALA A 87 -21.33 -93.21 22.97
CA ALA A 87 -22.03 -92.79 24.18
C ALA A 87 -21.26 -92.53 25.52
N SER A 88 -21.44 -91.29 26.01
CA SER A 88 -21.87 -90.88 27.37
C SER A 88 -21.15 -91.40 28.63
N THR A 89 -20.51 -90.50 29.40
CA THR A 89 -20.99 -89.90 30.68
C THR A 89 -19.83 -89.37 31.56
N ALA A 90 -20.11 -88.24 32.23
CA ALA A 90 -19.53 -87.71 33.48
C ALA A 90 -18.07 -87.20 33.56
N SER A 91 -17.95 -85.90 33.89
CA SER A 91 -16.81 -85.23 34.56
C SER A 91 -16.87 -85.43 36.09
N PRO A 92 -15.90 -84.94 36.90
CA PRO A 92 -14.43 -84.93 36.75
C PRO A 92 -13.75 -85.42 38.05
N ARG A 93 -12.44 -85.69 38.06
CA ARG A 93 -11.59 -85.46 39.25
C ARG A 93 -10.09 -85.54 38.96
N ALA A 94 -9.38 -84.56 39.50
CA ALA A 94 -7.93 -84.47 39.58
C ALA A 94 -7.36 -85.47 40.60
N ALA A 95 -6.12 -85.93 40.36
CA ALA A 95 -4.98 -85.84 41.28
C ALA A 95 -3.86 -86.84 40.92
N SER A 96 -2.62 -86.40 41.17
CA SER A 96 -1.36 -87.15 41.37
C SER A 96 -0.85 -88.03 40.23
N SER A 97 0.26 -87.66 39.58
CA SER A 97 1.64 -87.88 40.06
C SER A 97 1.91 -89.35 40.40
N ILE A 98 2.72 -90.02 39.57
CA ILE A 98 3.73 -91.01 39.98
C ILE A 98 4.59 -91.36 38.74
N HIS A 99 5.82 -90.84 38.74
CA HIS A 99 7.09 -91.45 38.31
C HIS A 99 7.02 -92.82 37.60
N ASN A 100 7.81 -93.01 36.52
CA ASN A 100 9.15 -93.61 36.61
C ASN A 100 9.72 -94.03 35.22
N THR A 101 11.04 -93.89 35.11
CA THR A 101 12.01 -94.70 34.32
C THR A 101 12.02 -94.72 32.79
N ASN A 102 13.12 -94.14 32.29
CA ASN A 102 13.93 -94.60 31.16
C ASN A 102 13.82 -96.10 30.84
N SER A 103 13.66 -96.41 29.55
CA SER A 103 14.04 -97.67 28.94
C SER A 103 14.74 -97.40 27.61
N TYR A 104 16.04 -97.12 27.68
CA TYR A 104 16.96 -97.37 26.58
C TYR A 104 17.11 -98.89 26.42
N GLN A 105 16.47 -99.46 25.41
CA GLN A 105 16.79 -100.79 24.92
C GLN A 105 16.53 -100.85 23.42
N SER A 106 17.64 -100.72 22.70
CA SER A 106 17.94 -101.29 21.39
C SER A 106 16.99 -102.39 20.93
N SER A 107 16.48 -102.26 19.69
CA SER A 107 16.40 -103.42 18.80
C SER A 107 16.61 -102.99 17.36
N ARG A 108 17.87 -103.05 16.95
CA ARG A 108 18.26 -103.24 15.55
C ARG A 108 17.74 -104.60 15.11
N ARG A 109 16.66 -104.67 14.33
CA ARG A 109 16.27 -105.83 13.51
C ARG A 109 15.12 -105.44 12.58
N ASN A 110 15.45 -104.98 11.38
CA ASN A 110 14.60 -105.21 10.21
C ASN A 110 15.50 -105.28 8.98
N SER A 111 16.10 -106.45 8.82
CA SER A 111 16.89 -106.87 7.66
C SER A 111 16.21 -108.09 7.06
N VAL A 112 16.22 -108.13 5.73
CA VAL A 112 15.85 -109.23 4.80
C VAL A 112 14.34 -109.36 4.56
N ASP A 113 13.81 -109.60 3.37
CA ASP A 113 14.30 -109.65 1.97
C ASP A 113 13.06 -110.01 1.12
N SER A 114 13.15 -109.83 -0.20
CA SER A 114 12.39 -110.56 -1.23
C SER A 114 11.13 -109.93 -1.85
N LEU A 115 11.37 -109.39 -3.07
CA LEU A 115 10.64 -109.72 -4.30
C LEU A 115 9.28 -109.02 -4.57
N ASP A 116 9.34 -107.78 -5.08
CA ASP A 116 8.53 -107.39 -6.25
C ASP A 116 9.25 -106.29 -7.03
N GLU A 117 9.90 -106.69 -8.13
CA GLU A 117 10.58 -105.85 -9.10
C GLU A 117 9.53 -105.28 -10.06
N SER A 118 8.65 -104.41 -9.54
CA SER A 118 7.69 -103.63 -10.34
C SER A 118 7.12 -102.39 -9.63
N THR A 119 7.48 -102.13 -8.37
CA THR A 119 7.09 -100.86 -7.69
C THR A 119 8.29 -99.97 -7.47
N PRO A 120 8.43 -98.84 -8.19
CA PRO A 120 9.51 -97.91 -7.94
C PRO A 120 9.41 -97.39 -6.49
N ASN A 121 10.55 -97.24 -5.82
CA ASN A 121 10.71 -96.97 -4.38
C ASN A 121 9.65 -96.03 -3.80
N PHE A 122 8.61 -96.58 -3.17
CA PHE A 122 7.50 -95.82 -2.57
C PHE A 122 7.95 -94.75 -1.54
N ARG A 123 9.11 -94.96 -0.92
CA ARG A 123 9.75 -93.97 -0.03
C ARG A 123 10.25 -92.74 -0.79
N ASP A 124 10.82 -92.93 -1.98
CA ASP A 124 11.35 -91.84 -2.80
C ASP A 124 10.22 -91.03 -3.41
N PHE A 125 9.12 -91.67 -3.86
CA PHE A 125 7.91 -90.95 -4.24
C PHE A 125 7.27 -90.16 -3.09
N ARG A 126 7.32 -90.68 -1.85
CA ARG A 126 6.85 -89.92 -0.69
C ARG A 126 7.73 -88.69 -0.41
N MET A 127 9.04 -88.80 -0.62
CA MET A 127 9.94 -87.65 -0.45
C MET A 127 9.75 -86.64 -1.58
N GLU A 128 9.65 -87.11 -2.82
CA GLU A 128 9.39 -86.24 -3.98
C GLU A 128 8.02 -85.56 -3.91
N LEU A 129 6.99 -86.26 -3.43
CA LEU A 129 5.68 -85.67 -3.15
C LEU A 129 5.78 -84.57 -2.10
N LYS A 130 6.51 -84.81 -1.00
CA LYS A 130 6.74 -83.79 0.04
C LYS A 130 7.53 -82.59 -0.49
N ASP A 131 8.55 -82.81 -1.31
CA ASP A 131 9.32 -81.73 -1.92
C ASP A 131 8.47 -80.91 -2.90
N LEU A 132 7.57 -81.57 -3.63
CA LEU A 132 6.61 -80.92 -4.52
C LEU A 132 5.56 -80.13 -3.73
N GLU A 133 5.03 -80.69 -2.63
CA GLU A 133 4.13 -80.01 -1.69
C GLU A 133 4.79 -78.76 -1.09
N GLU A 134 6.05 -78.85 -0.65
CA GLU A 134 6.78 -77.71 -0.08
C GLU A 134 7.09 -76.64 -1.15
N LYS A 135 7.41 -77.03 -2.38
CA LYS A 135 7.57 -76.09 -3.51
C LYS A 135 6.26 -75.39 -3.85
N PHE A 136 5.15 -76.12 -3.87
CA PHE A 136 3.82 -75.55 -4.10
C PHE A 136 3.45 -74.56 -2.98
N ARG A 137 3.70 -74.91 -1.72
CA ARG A 137 3.50 -74.02 -0.57
C ARG A 137 4.30 -72.72 -0.71
N LYS A 138 5.59 -72.82 -1.04
CA LYS A 138 6.46 -71.64 -1.28
C LYS A 138 5.95 -70.78 -2.43
N ALA A 139 5.54 -71.39 -3.54
CA ALA A 139 4.97 -70.69 -4.68
C ALA A 139 3.66 -69.97 -4.32
N MET A 140 2.78 -70.58 -3.51
CA MET A 140 1.56 -69.93 -3.04
C MET A 140 1.83 -68.73 -2.13
N VAL A 141 2.79 -68.85 -1.20
CA VAL A 141 3.20 -67.72 -0.34
C VAL A 141 3.79 -66.59 -1.19
N GLN A 142 4.67 -66.90 -2.14
CA GLN A 142 5.26 -65.92 -3.03
C GLN A 142 4.20 -65.25 -3.93
N ASN A 143 3.23 -66.01 -4.43
CA ASN A 143 2.15 -65.47 -5.25
C ASN A 143 1.27 -64.49 -4.44
N ALA A 144 0.93 -64.85 -3.20
CA ALA A 144 0.20 -63.95 -2.30
C ALA A 144 1.00 -62.67 -2.00
N GLN A 145 2.32 -62.78 -1.82
CA GLN A 145 3.18 -61.62 -1.63
C GLN A 145 3.20 -60.71 -2.87
N LEU A 146 3.32 -61.30 -4.07
CA LEU A 146 3.30 -60.55 -5.32
C LEU A 146 1.95 -59.84 -5.56
N ASP A 147 0.84 -60.46 -5.17
CA ASP A 147 -0.49 -59.82 -5.25
C ASP A 147 -0.59 -58.61 -4.29
N ASN A 148 -0.03 -58.71 -3.08
CA ASN A 148 0.05 -57.59 -2.14
C ASN A 148 0.93 -56.45 -2.68
N GLU A 149 2.11 -56.77 -3.21
CA GLU A 149 3.01 -55.79 -3.82
C GLU A 149 2.36 -55.11 -5.04
N LYS A 150 1.66 -55.88 -5.88
CA LYS A 150 0.89 -55.37 -7.02
C LYS A 150 -0.23 -54.43 -6.56
N ALA A 151 -0.96 -54.77 -5.51
CA ALA A 151 -2.01 -53.91 -4.95
C ALA A 151 -1.42 -52.59 -4.41
N ALA A 152 -0.30 -52.66 -3.67
CA ALA A 152 0.41 -51.49 -3.14
C ALA A 152 0.92 -50.57 -4.25
N VAL A 153 1.56 -51.11 -5.28
CA VAL A 153 2.04 -50.32 -6.44
C VAL A 153 0.87 -49.73 -7.23
N SER A 154 -0.23 -50.49 -7.40
CA SER A 154 -1.42 -49.99 -8.08
C SER A 154 -2.03 -48.79 -7.36
N TYR A 155 -2.09 -48.83 -6.03
CA TYR A 155 -2.51 -47.69 -5.22
C TYR A 155 -1.56 -46.48 -5.38
N MET A 156 -0.25 -46.71 -5.34
CA MET A 156 0.75 -45.64 -5.54
C MET A 156 0.58 -44.95 -6.90
N VAL A 157 0.31 -45.72 -7.96
CA VAL A 157 0.07 -45.18 -9.31
C VAL A 157 -1.17 -44.28 -9.33
N GLU A 158 -2.27 -44.69 -8.69
CA GLU A 158 -3.48 -43.86 -8.59
C GLU A 158 -3.23 -42.58 -7.79
N LEU A 159 -2.51 -42.68 -6.66
CA LEU A 159 -2.13 -41.52 -5.86
C LEU A 159 -1.34 -40.50 -6.69
N TYR A 160 -0.38 -40.97 -7.49
CA TYR A 160 0.39 -40.11 -8.38
C TYR A 160 -0.42 -39.55 -9.54
N LYS A 161 -1.33 -40.33 -10.14
CA LYS A 161 -2.23 -39.82 -11.19
C LYS A 161 -3.07 -38.67 -10.67
N ASP A 162 -3.65 -38.82 -9.49
CA ASP A 162 -4.47 -37.78 -8.93
C ASP A 162 -3.62 -36.55 -8.54
N LYS A 163 -2.42 -36.74 -7.93
CA LYS A 163 -1.48 -35.63 -7.67
C LYS A 163 -1.09 -34.90 -8.95
N TYR A 164 -0.88 -35.65 -10.05
CA TYR A 164 -0.59 -35.07 -11.34
C TYR A 164 -1.75 -34.20 -11.83
N THR A 165 -3.00 -34.69 -11.73
CA THR A 165 -4.18 -33.88 -12.08
C THR A 165 -4.33 -32.63 -11.22
N ASP A 166 -4.01 -32.69 -9.92
CA ASP A 166 -4.07 -31.53 -9.03
C ASP A 166 -3.07 -30.45 -9.48
N ILE A 167 -1.82 -30.85 -9.79
CA ILE A 167 -0.77 -29.96 -10.32
C ILE A 167 -1.16 -29.38 -11.69
N GLU A 168 -1.73 -30.19 -12.58
CA GLU A 168 -2.19 -29.71 -13.90
C GLU A 168 -3.28 -28.65 -13.77
N GLU A 169 -4.24 -28.85 -12.87
CA GLU A 169 -5.30 -27.89 -12.59
C GLU A 169 -4.74 -26.58 -12.00
N GLU A 170 -3.79 -26.66 -11.07
CA GLU A 170 -3.10 -25.48 -10.51
C GLU A 170 -2.32 -24.71 -11.59
N LEU A 171 -1.60 -25.42 -12.46
CA LEU A 171 -0.88 -24.81 -13.57
C LEU A 171 -1.85 -24.10 -14.53
N MET A 172 -3.03 -24.69 -14.80
CA MET A 172 -4.07 -24.03 -15.60
C MET A 172 -4.64 -22.77 -14.91
N HIS A 173 -4.75 -22.78 -13.59
CA HIS A 173 -5.18 -21.62 -12.80
C HIS A 173 -4.17 -20.48 -12.91
N ILE A 174 -2.90 -20.75 -12.59
CA ILE A 174 -1.81 -19.77 -12.62
C ILE A 174 -1.66 -19.19 -14.04
N LYS A 175 -1.81 -20.00 -15.09
CA LYS A 175 -1.79 -19.51 -16.48
C LYS A 175 -2.93 -18.53 -16.78
N ARG A 176 -4.13 -18.76 -16.25
CA ARG A 176 -5.28 -17.84 -16.40
C ARG A 176 -5.02 -16.53 -15.67
N GLU A 177 -4.60 -16.58 -14.41
CA GLU A 177 -4.27 -15.41 -13.60
C GLU A 177 -3.14 -14.58 -14.23
N HIS A 178 -2.09 -15.23 -14.73
CA HIS A 178 -1.02 -14.55 -15.44
C HIS A 178 -1.56 -13.80 -16.68
N LYS A 179 -2.43 -14.42 -17.47
CA LYS A 179 -3.05 -13.78 -18.64
C LYS A 179 -3.91 -12.58 -18.26
N GLU A 180 -4.62 -12.65 -17.14
CA GLU A 180 -5.43 -11.56 -16.62
C GLU A 180 -4.56 -10.41 -16.10
N SER A 181 -3.52 -10.71 -15.33
CA SER A 181 -2.52 -9.74 -14.88
C SER A 181 -1.84 -9.02 -16.06
N CYS A 182 -1.50 -9.73 -17.14
CA CYS A 182 -1.00 -9.10 -18.36
C CYS A 182 -2.01 -8.15 -18.98
N ARG A 183 -3.31 -8.49 -19.01
CA ARG A 183 -4.35 -7.60 -19.56
C ARG A 183 -4.50 -6.34 -18.73
N GLU A 184 -4.49 -6.46 -17.40
CA GLU A 184 -4.58 -5.30 -16.51
C GLU A 184 -3.33 -4.42 -16.62
N ASN A 185 -2.13 -5.02 -16.74
CA ASN A 185 -0.90 -4.28 -16.98
C ASN A 185 -0.96 -3.45 -18.27
N GLU A 186 -1.47 -4.03 -19.36
CA GLU A 186 -1.65 -3.32 -20.63
C GLU A 186 -2.69 -2.20 -20.54
N LYS A 187 -3.77 -2.39 -19.76
CA LYS A 187 -4.75 -1.35 -19.48
C LYS A 187 -4.14 -0.19 -18.69
N LEU A 188 -3.37 -0.49 -17.63
CA LEU A 188 -2.68 0.52 -16.83
C LEU A 188 -1.64 1.30 -17.64
N LYS A 189 -0.89 0.64 -18.54
CA LYS A 189 0.02 1.32 -19.47
C LYS A 189 -0.70 2.33 -20.36
N ARG A 190 -1.87 1.97 -20.90
CA ARG A 190 -2.69 2.89 -21.72
C ARG A 190 -3.16 4.08 -20.90
N LEU A 191 -3.66 3.85 -19.68
CA LEU A 191 -4.10 4.91 -18.78
C LEU A 191 -2.94 5.86 -18.41
N LEU A 192 -1.77 5.30 -18.12
CA LEU A 192 -0.57 6.09 -17.84
C LEU A 192 -0.17 6.94 -19.05
N ALA A 193 -0.24 6.38 -20.27
CA ALA A 193 0.06 7.12 -21.49
C ALA A 193 -0.91 8.29 -21.70
N THR A 194 -2.21 8.08 -21.47
CA THR A 194 -3.21 9.16 -21.57
C THR A 194 -2.98 10.26 -20.52
N GLN A 195 -2.70 9.88 -19.27
CA GLN A 195 -2.43 10.85 -18.20
C GLN A 195 -1.16 11.65 -18.44
N LYS A 196 -0.11 11.02 -19.00
CA LYS A 196 1.12 11.73 -19.38
C LYS A 196 0.84 12.78 -20.45
N LEU A 197 0.03 12.44 -21.46
CA LEU A 197 -0.33 13.38 -22.52
C LEU A 197 -1.15 14.56 -21.97
N GLU A 198 -2.10 14.27 -21.08
CA GLU A 198 -2.88 15.32 -20.39
C GLU A 198 -1.99 16.22 -19.53
N SER A 199 -1.05 15.65 -18.78
CA SER A 199 -0.09 16.42 -17.97
C SER A 199 0.77 17.34 -18.83
N ILE A 200 1.22 16.89 -20.00
CA ILE A 200 1.99 17.72 -20.94
C ILE A 200 1.11 18.85 -21.48
N SER A 201 -0.14 18.55 -21.86
CA SER A 201 -1.08 19.56 -22.35
C SER A 201 -1.35 20.64 -21.28
N LEU A 202 -1.62 20.23 -20.03
CA LEU A 202 -1.85 21.16 -18.94
C LEU A 202 -0.61 22.00 -18.62
N GLN A 203 0.58 21.40 -18.68
CA GLN A 203 1.83 22.13 -18.50
C GLN A 203 2.02 23.18 -19.61
N GLN A 204 1.75 22.83 -20.88
CA GLN A 204 1.82 23.77 -22.00
C GLN A 204 0.83 24.93 -21.82
N GLU A 205 -0.41 24.65 -21.43
CA GLU A 205 -1.39 25.71 -21.17
C GLU A 205 -0.99 26.61 -19.99
N LEU A 206 -0.32 26.08 -18.96
CA LEU A 206 0.22 26.88 -17.86
C LEU A 206 1.37 27.76 -18.34
N GLU A 207 2.31 27.21 -19.13
CA GLU A 207 3.40 27.97 -19.73
C GLU A 207 2.89 29.09 -20.64
N GLU A 208 1.81 28.85 -21.41
CA GLU A 208 1.14 29.88 -22.20
C GLU A 208 0.51 30.97 -21.32
N ARG A 209 -0.16 30.59 -20.22
CA ARG A 209 -0.71 31.55 -19.26
C ARG A 209 0.40 32.40 -18.62
N ASP A 210 1.50 31.80 -18.21
CA ASP A 210 2.63 32.50 -17.60
C ASP A 210 3.29 33.47 -18.58
N LYS A 211 3.48 33.07 -19.85
CA LYS A 211 3.95 33.98 -20.92
C LYS A 211 3.01 35.16 -21.12
N LEU A 212 1.69 34.92 -21.16
CA LEU A 212 0.72 36.01 -21.30
C LEU A 212 0.74 36.95 -20.10
N ILE A 213 0.93 36.44 -18.88
CA ILE A 213 1.09 37.25 -17.67
C ILE A 213 2.34 38.14 -17.79
N GLU A 214 3.47 37.58 -18.20
CA GLU A 214 4.73 38.29 -18.40
C GLU A 214 4.63 39.35 -19.51
N GLU A 215 4.03 39.02 -20.65
CA GLU A 215 3.79 39.95 -21.77
C GLU A 215 2.93 41.16 -21.35
N LYS A 216 2.05 40.99 -20.37
CA LYS A 216 1.24 42.09 -19.80
C LYS A 216 1.97 42.86 -18.69
N GLY A 217 3.23 42.53 -18.40
CA GLY A 217 4.02 43.18 -17.36
C GLY A 217 3.48 42.92 -15.96
N LEU A 218 2.84 41.76 -15.77
CA LEU A 218 2.26 41.34 -14.50
C LEU A 218 3.10 40.22 -13.88
N VAL A 219 3.05 40.10 -12.55
CA VAL A 219 3.73 39.07 -11.78
C VAL A 219 2.83 38.61 -10.64
N ILE A 220 2.92 37.32 -10.30
CA ILE A 220 2.18 36.73 -9.19
C ILE A 220 3.01 36.86 -7.92
N ILE A 221 2.45 37.52 -6.90
CA ILE A 221 3.07 37.66 -5.57
C ILE A 221 2.23 36.95 -4.50
N SER A 222 2.88 36.45 -3.46
CA SER A 222 2.21 36.00 -2.24
C SER A 222 1.83 37.20 -1.37
N THR A 223 0.57 37.26 -0.96
CA THR A 223 0.03 38.38 -0.14
C THR A 223 0.15 38.15 1.37
N GLU A 224 0.40 36.91 1.79
CA GLU A 224 0.57 36.48 3.18
C GLU A 224 1.93 35.77 3.35
N GLN A 225 2.58 35.98 4.51
CA GLN A 225 3.86 35.35 4.88
C GLN A 225 3.60 34.02 5.57
N GLU A 226 4.32 32.98 5.14
CA GLU A 226 4.12 31.60 5.57
C GLU A 226 4.52 31.40 7.04
N HIS A 227 3.57 31.05 7.91
CA HIS A 227 3.90 30.22 9.06
C HIS A 227 3.62 28.78 8.64
N TRP A 228 4.65 28.11 8.14
CA TRP A 228 4.60 26.67 7.94
C TRP A 228 4.42 26.02 9.31
N SER A 229 3.23 25.51 9.59
CA SER A 229 3.05 24.49 10.61
C SER A 229 2.82 23.18 9.87
N GLU A 230 3.62 22.17 10.17
CA GLU A 230 3.56 20.83 9.55
C GLU A 230 2.21 20.11 9.81
N SER A 231 1.30 20.70 10.58
CA SER A 231 0.09 20.03 11.06
C SER A 231 -1.16 20.22 10.20
N ASP A 232 -1.20 21.19 9.27
CA ASP A 232 -2.41 21.46 8.47
C ASP A 232 -2.23 21.06 7.00
N GLN A 233 -2.24 19.75 6.80
CA GLN A 233 -2.22 19.12 5.48
C GLN A 233 -3.61 19.18 4.81
N CYS A 234 -4.18 20.38 4.69
CA CYS A 234 -5.16 20.76 3.67
C CYS A 234 -5.65 22.20 3.91
N ASN A 235 -5.54 23.05 2.88
CA ASN A 235 -6.30 24.31 2.72
C ASN A 235 -5.88 25.61 3.44
N SER A 236 -4.61 25.80 3.81
CA SER A 236 -4.08 27.17 3.80
C SER A 236 -3.91 27.61 2.34
N LYS A 237 -4.99 28.10 1.72
CA LYS A 237 -4.96 28.69 0.37
C LYS A 237 -3.99 29.86 0.42
N ILE A 238 -2.77 29.64 -0.06
CA ILE A 238 -1.78 30.70 -0.26
C ILE A 238 -2.45 31.76 -1.11
N LYS A 239 -2.77 32.91 -0.51
CA LYS A 239 -3.41 34.01 -1.21
C LYS A 239 -2.37 34.66 -2.10
N ARG A 240 -2.54 34.48 -3.40
CA ARG A 240 -1.71 35.09 -4.43
C ARG A 240 -2.46 36.25 -5.08
N ALA A 241 -1.74 37.30 -5.41
CA ALA A 241 -2.28 38.43 -6.16
C ALA A 241 -1.45 38.61 -7.43
N LEU A 242 -2.13 39.03 -8.50
CA LEU A 242 -1.49 39.42 -9.74
C LEU A 242 -1.34 40.95 -9.72
N VAL A 243 -0.10 41.44 -9.82
CA VAL A 243 0.23 42.86 -9.74
C VAL A 243 1.19 43.24 -10.87
N SER A 244 1.33 44.53 -11.20
CA SER A 244 2.40 44.96 -12.12
C SER A 244 3.78 44.70 -11.53
N VAL A 245 4.77 44.52 -12.40
CA VAL A 245 6.18 44.37 -11.97
C VAL A 245 6.63 45.56 -11.10
N GLU A 246 6.22 46.78 -11.45
CA GLU A 246 6.51 47.99 -10.66
C GLU A 246 5.90 47.91 -9.25
N ASN A 247 4.63 47.52 -9.12
CA ASN A 247 3.99 47.40 -7.81
C ASN A 247 4.59 46.26 -6.98
N ALA A 248 5.01 45.17 -7.61
CA ALA A 248 5.73 44.09 -6.93
C ALA A 248 7.06 44.59 -6.36
N GLN A 249 7.80 45.40 -7.13
CA GLN A 249 9.05 46.00 -6.67
C GLN A 249 8.82 46.95 -5.50
N LEU A 250 7.84 47.85 -5.58
CA LEU A 250 7.48 48.73 -4.46
C LEU A 250 7.14 47.92 -3.20
N LEU A 251 6.32 46.88 -3.35
CA LEU A 251 5.98 45.98 -2.25
C LEU A 251 7.19 45.17 -1.73
N GLN A 252 8.25 45.00 -2.51
CA GLN A 252 9.50 44.41 -2.05
C GLN A 252 10.34 45.44 -1.28
N ASP A 253 10.39 46.68 -1.76
CA ASP A 253 11.14 47.79 -1.15
C ASP A 253 10.56 48.19 0.22
N ALA A 254 9.24 48.03 0.42
CA ALA A 254 8.58 48.17 1.73
C ALA A 254 9.05 47.15 2.79
N GLY A 255 9.84 46.15 2.40
CA GLY A 255 10.41 45.12 3.26
C GLY A 255 9.43 44.00 3.60
N GLU A 256 9.78 43.18 4.59
CA GLU A 256 9.02 41.99 4.95
C GLU A 256 7.71 42.29 5.70
N GLY A 257 6.78 41.35 5.61
CA GLY A 257 5.46 41.38 6.26
C GLY A 257 4.31 41.06 5.29
N CYS A 258 3.10 40.87 5.85
CA CYS A 258 1.91 40.73 5.03
C CYS A 258 1.65 42.00 4.21
N LEU A 259 0.78 41.89 3.19
CA LEU A 259 0.41 43.03 2.35
C LEU A 259 -0.03 44.26 3.17
N ASP A 260 -0.83 44.05 4.22
CA ASP A 260 -1.33 45.14 5.08
C ASP A 260 -0.19 45.85 5.83
N VAL A 261 0.82 45.12 6.31
CA VAL A 261 1.99 45.70 6.99
C VAL A 261 2.79 46.57 6.03
N ARG A 262 3.00 46.11 4.80
CA ARG A 262 3.73 46.87 3.77
C ARG A 262 2.98 48.12 3.34
N LEU A 263 1.66 48.04 3.14
CA LEU A 263 0.82 49.20 2.82
C LEU A 263 0.77 50.21 3.97
N LYS A 264 0.80 49.74 5.22
CA LYS A 264 0.86 50.62 6.39
C LYS A 264 2.16 51.44 6.42
N LYS A 265 3.30 50.82 6.14
CA LYS A 265 4.60 51.52 6.05
C LYS A 265 4.57 52.66 5.03
N PHE A 266 4.06 52.41 3.83
CA PHE A 266 3.89 53.48 2.82
C PHE A 266 2.99 54.62 3.30
N THR A 267 1.94 54.29 4.06
CA THR A 267 1.03 55.30 4.62
C THR A 267 1.74 56.15 5.69
N GLU A 268 2.56 55.53 6.53
CA GLU A 268 3.37 56.20 7.56
C GLU A 268 4.42 57.12 6.93
N GLU A 269 5.18 56.65 5.93
CA GLU A 269 6.16 57.45 5.18
C GLU A 269 5.51 58.66 4.49
N ARG A 270 4.38 58.44 3.80
CA ARG A 270 3.61 59.52 3.17
C ARG A 270 3.18 60.57 4.18
N ASN A 271 2.70 60.16 5.35
CA ASN A 271 2.29 61.09 6.40
C ASN A 271 3.50 61.89 6.93
N SER A 272 4.65 61.23 7.14
CA SER A 272 5.89 61.91 7.53
C SER A 272 6.31 62.99 6.54
N TYR A 273 6.23 62.72 5.23
CA TYR A 273 6.53 63.72 4.21
C TYR A 273 5.50 64.85 4.17
N ILE A 274 4.22 64.57 4.40
CA ILE A 274 3.18 65.59 4.51
C ILE A 274 3.48 66.52 5.69
N ASP A 275 3.87 65.97 6.85
CA ASP A 275 4.22 66.74 8.03
C ASP A 275 5.46 67.61 7.78
N GLU A 276 6.49 67.07 7.11
CA GLU A 276 7.68 67.83 6.70
C GLU A 276 7.34 68.97 5.72
N ILE A 277 6.50 68.72 4.71
CA ILE A 277 6.02 69.75 3.78
C ILE A 277 5.26 70.84 4.53
N ASN A 278 4.41 70.49 5.49
CA ASN A 278 3.67 71.45 6.29
C ASN A 278 4.59 72.29 7.18
N ARG A 279 5.61 71.66 7.80
CA ARG A 279 6.65 72.36 8.57
C ARG A 279 7.40 73.35 7.69
N LEU A 280 7.91 72.90 6.53
CA LEU A 280 8.64 73.76 5.58
C LEU A 280 7.78 74.91 5.04
N LYS A 281 6.48 74.68 4.82
CA LYS A 281 5.54 75.75 4.46
C LYS A 281 5.38 76.78 5.57
N LEU A 282 5.30 76.35 6.83
CA LEU A 282 5.21 77.24 7.98
C LEU A 282 6.49 78.07 8.12
N GLU A 283 7.66 77.43 8.05
CA GLU A 283 8.97 78.10 8.06
C GLU A 283 9.11 79.11 6.92
N LEU A 284 8.66 78.77 5.71
CA LEU A 284 8.68 79.67 4.55
C LEU A 284 7.71 80.85 4.72
N GLN A 285 6.54 80.62 5.33
CA GLN A 285 5.60 81.69 5.65
C GLN A 285 6.17 82.62 6.74
N GLU A 286 6.85 82.08 7.74
CA GLU A 286 7.51 82.82 8.80
C GLU A 286 8.70 83.63 8.26
N ALA A 287 9.53 83.04 7.40
CA ALA A 287 10.61 83.75 6.71
C ALA A 287 10.11 84.89 5.81
N LYS A 288 8.99 84.70 5.10
CA LYS A 288 8.33 85.79 4.35
C LYS A 288 7.82 86.90 5.26
N ARG A 289 7.19 86.56 6.39
CA ARG A 289 6.77 87.54 7.41
C ARG A 289 7.96 88.28 8.02
N HIS A 290 9.08 87.60 8.25
CA HIS A 290 10.31 88.22 8.73
C HIS A 290 10.95 89.13 7.67
N SER A 291 10.89 88.76 6.38
CA SER A 291 11.30 89.63 5.27
C SER A 291 10.43 90.88 5.15
N ASP A 292 9.11 90.76 5.32
CA ASP A 292 8.19 91.90 5.31
C ASP A 292 8.37 92.80 6.56
N ASN A 293 8.69 92.21 7.72
CA ASN A 293 8.99 92.96 8.95
C ASN A 293 10.38 93.61 8.96
N HIS A 294 11.37 93.08 8.22
CA HIS A 294 12.70 93.68 8.12
C HIS A 294 12.71 95.03 7.38
N TYR A 295 11.64 95.33 6.63
CA TYR A 295 11.44 96.65 6.01
C TYR A 295 10.59 97.61 6.86
N ASN A 296 10.01 97.19 7.99
CA ASN A 296 8.94 97.96 8.63
C ASN A 296 9.08 98.11 10.16
N GLY A 297 10.25 97.82 10.75
CA GLY A 297 10.32 97.56 12.20
C GLY A 297 11.33 98.31 13.06
N THR A 298 12.39 98.93 12.55
CA THR A 298 13.46 99.42 13.46
C THR A 298 14.09 100.77 13.11
N ASP A 299 13.79 101.38 11.97
CA ASP A 299 14.42 102.65 11.56
C ASP A 299 13.45 103.84 11.57
N SER A 300 12.14 103.61 11.76
CA SER A 300 11.13 104.69 11.69
C SER A 300 11.10 105.55 12.95
N ASP A 301 11.23 104.95 14.13
CA ASP A 301 11.10 105.69 15.40
C ASP A 301 12.36 106.51 15.71
N ASP A 302 13.56 105.95 15.47
CA ASP A 302 14.83 106.68 15.64
C ASP A 302 14.98 107.83 14.63
N LEU A 303 14.49 107.65 13.40
CA LEU A 303 14.52 108.70 12.38
C LEU A 303 13.52 109.83 12.69
N GLU A 304 12.35 109.51 13.20
CA GLU A 304 11.34 110.51 13.56
C GLU A 304 11.78 111.35 14.77
N ASP A 305 12.44 110.73 15.76
CA ASP A 305 13.00 111.45 16.91
C ASP A 305 14.21 112.31 16.53
N ALA A 306 15.10 111.82 15.65
CA ALA A 306 16.18 112.62 15.08
C ALA A 306 15.65 113.82 14.27
N GLN A 307 14.52 113.65 13.57
CA GLN A 307 13.89 114.72 12.79
C GLN A 307 13.21 115.76 13.68
N LYS A 308 12.58 115.35 14.80
CA LYS A 308 12.06 116.28 15.81
C LYS A 308 13.17 117.08 16.48
N GLU A 309 14.30 116.44 16.82
CA GLU A 309 15.46 117.12 17.40
C GLU A 309 16.10 118.12 16.43
N THR A 310 16.23 117.74 15.15
CA THR A 310 16.74 118.63 14.10
C THR A 310 15.84 119.86 13.92
N ASN A 311 14.52 119.68 13.94
CA ASN A 311 13.56 120.78 13.84
C ASN A 311 13.60 121.72 15.06
N LYS A 312 13.83 121.18 16.26
CA LYS A 312 14.01 121.97 17.49
C LYS A 312 15.27 122.84 17.40
N VAL A 313 16.40 122.26 17.00
CA VAL A 313 17.67 122.98 16.81
C VAL A 313 17.53 124.07 15.74
N LEU A 314 16.85 123.78 14.63
CA LEU A 314 16.57 124.75 13.58
C LEU A 314 15.72 125.93 14.09
N GLY A 315 14.72 125.66 14.95
CA GLY A 315 13.93 126.68 15.61
C GLY A 315 14.76 127.60 16.50
N ASP A 316 15.68 127.05 17.29
CA ASP A 316 16.57 127.82 18.17
C ASP A 316 17.52 128.71 17.35
N TYR A 317 18.08 128.20 16.25
CA TYR A 317 18.91 129.01 15.35
C TYR A 317 18.11 130.10 14.66
N LYS A 318 16.88 129.82 14.23
CA LYS A 318 16.00 130.83 13.63
C LYS A 318 15.67 131.94 14.63
N PHE A 319 15.39 131.60 15.89
CA PHE A 319 15.15 132.57 16.95
C PHE A 319 16.40 133.41 17.24
N LYS A 320 17.57 132.78 17.37
CA LYS A 320 18.85 133.48 17.56
C LYS A 320 19.18 134.41 16.39
N TRP A 321 18.92 133.96 15.17
CA TRP A 321 19.12 134.76 13.96
C TRP A 321 18.19 135.96 13.94
N GLN A 322 16.89 135.77 14.21
CA GLN A 322 15.91 136.84 14.23
C GLN A 322 16.20 137.86 15.35
N LYS A 323 16.72 137.40 16.49
CA LYS A 323 17.20 138.28 17.56
C LYS A 323 18.44 139.06 17.15
N ALA A 324 19.41 138.42 16.50
CA ALA A 324 20.60 139.10 15.98
C ALA A 324 20.24 140.10 14.86
N GLU A 325 19.27 139.79 14.02
CA GLU A 325 18.73 140.68 12.99
C GLU A 325 18.03 141.89 13.62
N GLN A 326 17.24 141.67 14.67
CA GLN A 326 16.64 142.75 15.45
C GLN A 326 17.70 143.62 16.12
N ASP A 327 18.73 143.01 16.73
CA ASP A 327 19.86 143.71 17.35
C ASP A 327 20.64 144.55 16.32
N ILE A 328 20.93 143.99 15.13
CA ILE A 328 21.54 144.72 13.99
C ILE A 328 20.65 145.89 13.56
N SER A 329 19.33 145.68 13.46
CA SER A 329 18.40 146.74 13.07
C SER A 329 18.36 147.87 14.11
N THR A 330 18.39 147.54 15.41
CA THR A 330 18.53 148.55 16.48
C THR A 330 19.89 149.25 16.48
N LEU A 331 20.97 148.55 16.16
CA LEU A 331 22.30 149.17 16.04
C LEU A 331 22.39 150.09 14.81
N GLN A 332 21.76 149.72 13.69
CA GLN A 332 21.66 150.57 12.49
C GLN A 332 20.75 151.79 12.70
N ALA A 333 19.74 151.70 13.57
CA ALA A 333 18.86 152.81 13.92
C ALA A 333 19.51 153.82 14.90
N ASN A 334 20.62 153.45 15.56
CA ASN A 334 21.35 154.28 16.53
C ASN A 334 22.67 154.88 15.97
N VAL A 335 22.84 154.93 14.64
CA VAL A 335 23.94 155.62 13.93
C VAL A 335 23.52 156.98 13.41
#